data_AF-A0A938DU14-F1
#
_entry.id   AF-A0A938DU14-F1
#
_cell.length_a   1.000
_cell.length_b   1.000
_cell.length_c   1.000
_cell.angle_alpha   90.00
_cell.angle_beta   90.00
_cell.angle_gamma   90.00
#
_symmetry.space_group_name_H-M   'P 1'
#
loop_
_entity.id
_entity.type
_entity.pdbx_description
1 polymer ?
#
loop_
_entity_poly.entity_id
_entity_poly.type
_entity_poly.pdbx_seq_one_letter_code
_entity_poly.pdbx_strand_id
1 'polypeptide(L)'
;MVSWLCQPMSSPSPTTRTLPTTPTKPAMANAARSNNSPERTRTAVGMVTDPESEDPRLLGAVTDASVAGGDPVAGWGTGVRPNTATPRAIAATSTTRTPASTATMTDDIVTSSPEPLGDSDRLVPQISRRRKGRRIWWIVAGLAVVTAILAGVLLIPLPYFLLQPGSLRPAEPKVEITGAPTFDHPGEVLFTTVYIDQATLGLLLRGALDDAIEVRTEEEVYGREGRDGNREANQQRMDLSKLVATKVALEYLGYPAMLTGSGARVLGLAEPSPSSGLISAGDVITSVDGAEVRLPDDIAVILGDRRPGEDVAVGLTDPTGAQRTVTVRLGAAPDDPNRPVLGVNVDVADPRIDSPVQVEIDSGEVTGPSAGLAWALAVIDRLVKPSLTEGRDVAVTGEILADGTVGAIGGIAQKVAAVKRAGVEVFIYPASTPPAERSAIEEIAGDELQLVPVETLNDAIEFLHPGGVRAPTA
;
A
#
# COMPACT_ATOMS: atom_id res chain seq x y z
N MET A 1 16.18 5.96 8.18
CA MET A 1 17.64 5.85 8.40
C MET A 1 18.17 4.56 7.77
N VAL A 2 18.35 4.55 6.44
CA VAL A 2 19.02 3.49 5.67
C VAL A 2 19.82 4.22 4.58
N SER A 3 21.08 3.85 4.37
CA SER A 3 21.96 4.49 3.38
C SER A 3 22.19 3.56 2.20
N TRP A 4 21.77 3.97 1.00
CA TRP A 4 22.10 3.29 -0.24
C TRP A 4 23.44 3.80 -0.76
N LEU A 5 24.53 3.07 -0.49
CA LEU A 5 25.81 3.34 -1.12
C LEU A 5 25.80 2.87 -2.58
N CYS A 6 25.93 3.80 -3.51
CA CYS A 6 26.30 3.46 -4.89
C CYS A 6 27.73 2.91 -4.93
N GLN A 7 27.92 1.73 -5.53
CA GLN A 7 29.25 1.26 -5.92
C GLN A 7 29.56 1.70 -7.36
N PRO A 8 30.78 2.20 -7.64
CA PRO A 8 31.15 2.66 -8.98
C PRO A 8 31.39 1.49 -9.95
N MET A 9 30.94 1.64 -11.20
CA MET A 9 31.23 0.69 -12.26
C MET A 9 32.74 0.67 -12.58
N SER A 10 33.34 -0.53 -12.64
CA SER A 10 34.74 -0.69 -13.04
C SER A 10 34.90 -0.70 -14.55
N SER A 11 35.59 0.30 -15.11
CA SER A 11 35.88 0.40 -16.55
C SER A 11 37.06 -0.50 -16.96
N PRO A 12 36.95 -1.29 -18.05
CA PRO A 12 38.04 -2.15 -18.52
C PRO A 12 39.11 -1.35 -19.29
N SER A 13 40.39 -1.64 -19.00
CA SER A 13 41.53 -1.02 -19.69
C SER A 13 41.75 -1.60 -21.11
N PRO A 14 42.28 -0.82 -22.07
CA PRO A 14 42.37 -1.23 -23.47
C PRO A 14 43.45 -2.30 -23.70
N THR A 15 43.09 -3.39 -24.38
CA THR A 15 44.05 -4.43 -24.78
C THR A 15 44.44 -4.26 -26.24
N THR A 16 45.70 -3.89 -26.50
CA THR A 16 46.26 -3.73 -27.85
C THR A 16 46.20 -5.04 -28.64
N ARG A 17 45.48 -5.07 -29.76
CA ARG A 17 45.39 -6.25 -30.64
C ARG A 17 45.91 -5.93 -32.04
N THR A 18 47.02 -6.56 -32.40
CA THR A 18 47.65 -6.45 -33.73
C THR A 18 46.84 -7.16 -34.81
N LEU A 19 46.82 -6.59 -36.02
CA LEU A 19 46.18 -7.16 -37.21
C LEU A 19 47.08 -8.22 -37.87
N PRO A 20 46.62 -9.46 -38.10
CA PRO A 20 47.22 -10.38 -39.04
C PRO A 20 46.66 -10.16 -40.46
N THR A 21 47.53 -10.10 -41.46
CA THR A 21 47.15 -9.90 -42.87
C THR A 21 46.48 -11.13 -43.50
N THR A 22 45.47 -10.90 -44.33
CA THR A 22 44.78 -11.94 -45.13
C THR A 22 45.68 -12.51 -46.22
N PRO A 23 45.58 -13.83 -46.50
CA PRO A 23 45.76 -14.35 -47.84
C PRO A 23 44.57 -15.18 -48.35
N THR A 24 44.08 -14.77 -49.52
CA THR A 24 43.43 -15.52 -50.61
C THR A 24 42.98 -16.97 -50.39
N LYS A 25 41.67 -17.22 -50.54
CA LYS A 25 41.04 -18.56 -50.69
C LYS A 25 41.31 -19.15 -52.09
N PRO A 26 41.29 -20.48 -52.28
CA PRO A 26 40.17 -21.00 -53.08
C PRO A 26 39.63 -22.40 -52.69
N ALA A 27 38.30 -22.53 -52.84
CA ALA A 27 37.52 -23.68 -53.34
C ALA A 27 37.50 -25.09 -52.69
N MET A 28 36.30 -25.71 -52.83
CA MET A 28 35.94 -27.14 -52.81
C MET A 28 35.76 -27.96 -51.50
N ALA A 29 34.47 -28.20 -51.19
CA ALA A 29 33.80 -29.51 -51.11
C ALA A 29 33.72 -30.35 -49.79
N ASN A 30 32.51 -30.91 -49.61
CA ASN A 30 32.09 -32.15 -48.91
C ASN A 30 32.27 -32.38 -47.39
N ALA A 31 31.14 -32.18 -46.68
CA ALA A 31 30.35 -33.24 -46.01
C ALA A 31 30.79 -33.96 -44.70
N ALA A 32 29.76 -34.19 -43.85
CA ALA A 32 29.53 -35.32 -42.93
C ALA A 32 30.23 -35.43 -41.53
N ARG A 33 29.46 -35.06 -40.49
CA ARG A 33 28.99 -35.90 -39.36
C ARG A 33 30.01 -36.77 -38.55
N SER A 34 30.38 -36.29 -37.35
CA SER A 34 30.55 -37.04 -36.07
C SER A 34 30.64 -35.98 -34.94
N ASN A 35 30.06 -36.03 -33.73
CA ASN A 35 29.68 -37.08 -32.77
C ASN A 35 30.86 -37.77 -32.06
N ASN A 36 31.17 -37.34 -30.82
CA ASN A 36 31.28 -38.19 -29.61
C ASN A 36 31.81 -37.41 -28.38
N SER A 37 31.25 -37.72 -27.22
CA SER A 37 31.87 -37.50 -25.89
C SER A 37 32.49 -38.82 -25.38
N PRO A 38 33.39 -38.76 -24.40
CA PRO A 38 33.13 -39.41 -23.10
C PRO A 38 33.53 -38.50 -21.90
N GLU A 39 32.88 -38.44 -20.73
CA GLU A 39 32.35 -39.44 -19.77
C GLU A 39 33.34 -39.79 -18.61
N ARG A 40 32.84 -39.75 -17.35
CA ARG A 40 33.44 -40.19 -16.06
C ARG A 40 34.57 -39.32 -15.47
N THR A 41 34.52 -38.94 -14.19
CA THR A 41 34.58 -39.87 -13.03
C THR A 41 33.74 -39.48 -11.80
N ARG A 42 33.51 -40.46 -10.91
CA ARG A 42 32.94 -40.31 -9.55
C ARG A 42 34.05 -40.48 -8.50
N THR A 43 33.99 -39.70 -7.42
CA THR A 43 34.52 -40.05 -6.08
C THR A 43 33.55 -39.53 -5.01
N ALA A 44 33.48 -40.18 -3.86
CA ALA A 44 32.61 -39.82 -2.73
C ALA A 44 33.25 -40.23 -1.38
N VAL A 45 32.50 -40.09 -0.28
CA VAL A 45 32.80 -40.48 1.12
C VAL A 45 33.55 -39.42 1.95
N GLY A 46 33.03 -39.12 3.15
CA GLY A 46 33.66 -38.21 4.12
C GLY A 46 32.74 -37.68 5.25
N MET A 47 32.12 -38.55 6.05
CA MET A 47 31.44 -38.14 7.30
C MET A 47 32.43 -38.09 8.48
N VAL A 48 32.38 -37.03 9.30
CA VAL A 48 32.75 -37.01 10.74
C VAL A 48 31.77 -36.06 11.47
N THR A 49 31.61 -36.21 12.79
CA THR A 49 30.56 -35.64 13.63
C THR A 49 30.92 -34.35 14.40
N ASP A 50 29.87 -33.67 14.87
CA ASP A 50 29.70 -32.85 16.10
C ASP A 50 30.47 -33.35 17.36
N PRO A 51 30.58 -32.58 18.50
CA PRO A 51 29.53 -31.68 19.03
C PRO A 51 29.91 -30.39 19.85
N GLU A 52 28.85 -29.65 20.23
CA GLU A 52 28.56 -28.92 21.50
C GLU A 52 29.54 -27.88 22.12
N SER A 53 28.98 -26.69 22.41
CA SER A 53 29.01 -26.10 23.77
C SER A 53 27.98 -24.96 23.94
N GLU A 54 27.07 -25.08 24.92
CA GLU A 54 26.23 -23.97 25.41
C GLU A 54 26.86 -23.27 26.64
N ASP A 55 26.55 -21.98 26.87
CA ASP A 55 25.86 -21.43 28.08
C ASP A 55 26.17 -19.90 28.26
N PRO A 56 25.25 -19.03 28.77
CA PRO A 56 25.42 -17.57 28.74
C PRO A 56 25.48 -16.85 30.12
N ARG A 57 25.60 -15.49 30.07
CA ARG A 57 25.54 -14.49 31.18
C ARG A 57 26.91 -14.23 31.85
N LEU A 58 27.32 -13.00 32.17
CA LEU A 58 26.73 -12.11 33.19
C LEU A 58 27.24 -10.64 33.11
N LEU A 59 26.39 -9.70 33.56
CA LEU A 59 26.65 -8.45 34.32
C LEU A 59 27.68 -7.38 33.84
N GLY A 60 27.24 -6.10 33.88
CA GLY A 60 28.10 -4.91 33.95
C GLY A 60 27.33 -3.60 33.72
N ALA A 61 27.03 -2.84 34.78
CA ALA A 61 26.25 -1.59 34.71
C ALA A 61 26.97 -0.39 35.36
N VAL A 62 26.85 0.79 34.74
CA VAL A 62 27.43 2.09 35.18
C VAL A 62 26.48 3.22 34.75
N THR A 63 25.46 3.56 35.55
CA THR A 63 25.31 4.75 36.45
C THR A 63 24.76 6.05 35.83
N ASP A 64 23.96 6.76 36.63
CA ASP A 64 23.22 7.99 36.32
C ASP A 64 24.05 9.25 36.00
N ALA A 65 23.36 10.21 35.37
CA ALA A 65 23.52 11.64 35.66
C ALA A 65 22.13 12.31 35.66
N SER A 66 21.84 13.15 36.65
CA SER A 66 20.49 13.66 36.93
C SER A 66 20.41 15.19 37.01
N VAL A 67 19.34 15.78 36.47
CA VAL A 67 18.94 17.19 36.73
C VAL A 67 17.41 17.26 36.86
N ALA A 68 16.92 17.90 37.92
CA ALA A 68 15.50 18.26 38.14
C ALA A 68 15.22 19.69 37.63
N GLY A 69 14.00 20.20 37.48
CA GLY A 69 12.65 19.70 37.77
C GLY A 69 11.69 20.91 37.86
N GLY A 70 10.37 20.70 37.84
CA GLY A 70 9.40 21.81 37.93
C GLY A 70 7.95 21.33 37.94
N ASP A 71 7.21 21.68 38.99
CA ASP A 71 5.85 21.19 39.26
C ASP A 71 4.73 21.97 38.54
N PRO A 72 3.56 21.32 38.29
CA PRO A 72 2.43 21.92 37.60
C PRO A 72 1.48 22.71 38.52
N VAL A 73 0.68 23.62 37.93
CA VAL A 73 -0.44 24.29 38.60
C VAL A 73 -1.74 23.96 37.86
N ALA A 74 -2.78 23.55 38.60
CA ALA A 74 -4.05 23.11 38.05
C ALA A 74 -5.06 24.25 37.83
N GLY A 75 -5.93 24.11 36.83
CA GLY A 75 -7.08 24.97 36.58
C GLY A 75 -8.30 24.16 36.12
N TRP A 76 -9.47 24.41 36.73
CA TRP A 76 -10.71 23.67 36.46
C TRP A 76 -11.62 24.43 35.47
N GLY A 77 -12.43 23.73 34.67
CA GLY A 77 -13.50 24.36 33.89
C GLY A 77 -14.31 23.40 33.00
N THR A 78 -15.58 23.20 33.33
CA THR A 78 -16.56 22.44 32.50
C THR A 78 -17.48 23.40 31.73
N GLY A 79 -17.89 23.06 30.49
CA GLY A 79 -18.74 23.95 29.68
C GLY A 79 -19.35 23.33 28.42
N VAL A 80 -20.68 23.13 28.44
CA VAL A 80 -21.53 22.48 27.42
C VAL A 80 -21.72 23.32 26.12
N ARG A 81 -22.03 22.64 25.00
CA ARG A 81 -22.40 23.20 23.67
C ARG A 81 -23.67 24.06 23.66
N PRO A 82 -23.89 24.87 22.58
CA PRO A 82 -25.22 25.07 22.00
C PRO A 82 -25.36 24.63 20.51
N ASN A 83 -26.57 24.77 19.95
CA ASN A 83 -27.06 24.20 18.67
C ASN A 83 -27.22 25.22 17.52
N THR A 84 -27.36 24.74 16.27
CA THR A 84 -28.26 25.23 15.18
C THR A 84 -28.04 24.40 13.88
N ALA A 85 -28.99 24.17 12.94
CA ALA A 85 -30.46 24.11 12.98
C ALA A 85 -31.10 23.53 11.66
N THR A 86 -32.17 22.70 11.78
CA THR A 86 -33.35 22.55 10.85
C THR A 86 -33.18 22.18 9.33
N PRO A 87 -34.26 21.85 8.54
CA PRO A 87 -35.52 21.10 8.80
C PRO A 87 -36.01 20.13 7.64
N ARG A 88 -37.22 19.52 7.81
CA ARG A 88 -38.35 19.43 6.81
C ARG A 88 -38.71 18.11 6.06
N ALA A 89 -39.86 17.52 6.43
CA ALA A 89 -40.88 16.81 5.60
C ALA A 89 -42.07 16.47 6.55
N ILE A 90 -43.39 16.68 6.34
CA ILE A 90 -44.37 16.72 5.22
C ILE A 90 -45.19 15.41 5.03
N ALA A 91 -46.30 15.35 5.79
CA ALA A 91 -47.67 14.89 5.48
C ALA A 91 -48.00 13.53 4.80
N ALA A 92 -48.91 12.78 5.45
CA ALA A 92 -49.99 11.97 4.85
C ALA A 92 -51.20 11.91 5.83
N THR A 93 -52.41 11.54 5.38
CA THR A 93 -53.67 11.91 6.08
C THR A 93 -54.66 10.74 6.32
N SER A 94 -55.32 10.76 7.50
CA SER A 94 -56.67 10.29 7.87
C SER A 94 -57.40 9.16 7.09
N THR A 95 -58.08 8.26 7.82
CA THR A 95 -59.55 7.99 7.71
C THR A 95 -60.05 7.14 8.89
N THR A 96 -61.28 7.38 9.37
CA THR A 96 -61.98 6.65 10.44
C THR A 96 -63.05 5.68 9.92
N ARG A 97 -63.36 4.61 10.69
CA ARG A 97 -64.65 3.88 10.57
C ARG A 97 -65.02 3.06 11.84
N THR A 98 -66.32 3.05 12.14
CA THR A 98 -67.07 2.31 13.20
C THR A 98 -68.49 2.03 12.61
N PRO A 99 -69.51 1.41 13.28
CA PRO A 99 -69.65 0.86 14.66
C PRO A 99 -69.33 -0.66 14.68
N ALA A 100 -70.02 -1.67 15.22
CA ALA A 100 -71.30 -1.90 15.96
C ALA A 100 -71.28 -3.35 16.54
N SER A 101 -72.23 -3.90 17.33
CA SER A 101 -73.31 -3.44 18.24
C SER A 101 -73.97 -4.71 18.87
N THR A 102 -74.82 -4.57 19.91
CA THR A 102 -75.76 -5.59 20.45
C THR A 102 -75.08 -6.70 21.31
N ALA A 103 -75.28 -6.87 22.64
CA ALA A 103 -76.48 -6.97 23.52
C ALA A 103 -77.17 -8.36 23.48
N THR A 104 -77.80 -8.92 24.52
CA THR A 104 -78.38 -8.35 25.78
C THR A 104 -78.59 -9.44 26.87
N MET A 105 -78.76 -9.06 28.16
CA MET A 105 -79.57 -9.67 29.27
C MET A 105 -79.45 -11.18 29.65
N THR A 106 -79.27 -11.59 30.93
CA THR A 106 -80.24 -11.79 32.07
C THR A 106 -81.37 -12.82 31.78
N ASP A 107 -81.96 -13.64 32.68
CA ASP A 107 -82.08 -13.83 34.16
C ASP A 107 -82.31 -15.37 34.44
N ASP A 108 -82.43 -15.99 35.62
CA ASP A 108 -81.88 -15.91 37.02
C ASP A 108 -82.43 -17.16 37.82
N ILE A 109 -82.43 -17.16 39.17
CA ILE A 109 -83.39 -17.83 40.11
C ILE A 109 -83.13 -19.27 40.65
N VAL A 110 -82.93 -19.34 42.00
CA VAL A 110 -83.43 -20.32 43.03
C VAL A 110 -83.14 -21.83 42.83
N THR A 111 -82.30 -22.52 43.62
CA THR A 111 -82.29 -22.80 45.09
C THR A 111 -83.23 -23.94 45.56
N SER A 112 -82.64 -25.04 46.07
CA SER A 112 -83.15 -25.75 47.27
C SER A 112 -82.05 -26.63 47.92
N SER A 113 -82.08 -26.73 49.25
CA SER A 113 -81.30 -27.66 50.09
C SER A 113 -82.27 -28.50 50.94
N PRO A 114 -81.84 -29.62 51.54
CA PRO A 114 -81.45 -29.51 52.95
C PRO A 114 -80.27 -30.38 53.45
N GLU A 115 -79.65 -29.86 54.50
CA GLU A 115 -79.07 -30.47 55.73
C GLU A 115 -79.33 -31.97 56.09
N PRO A 116 -78.66 -32.53 57.14
CA PRO A 116 -77.24 -32.36 57.55
C PRO A 116 -76.61 -33.68 58.10
N LEU A 117 -75.35 -33.63 58.58
CA LEU A 117 -74.77 -34.28 59.79
C LEU A 117 -73.22 -34.39 59.66
N GLY A 118 -72.46 -34.28 60.76
CA GLY A 118 -71.07 -34.81 60.80
C GLY A 118 -69.88 -33.98 61.31
N ASP A 119 -70.05 -33.13 62.34
CA ASP A 119 -69.05 -32.84 63.41
C ASP A 119 -67.67 -32.14 63.11
N SER A 120 -67.24 -31.36 64.12
CA SER A 120 -65.92 -30.80 64.49
C SER A 120 -64.81 -30.44 63.47
N ASP A 121 -64.50 -29.13 63.47
CA ASP A 121 -63.18 -28.49 63.48
C ASP A 121 -62.00 -29.10 62.69
N ARG A 122 -61.69 -28.50 61.54
CA ARG A 122 -60.30 -28.32 61.07
C ARG A 122 -60.03 -26.93 60.50
N LEU A 123 -59.11 -26.22 61.16
CA LEU A 123 -58.54 -24.96 60.68
C LEU A 123 -57.80 -25.15 59.35
N VAL A 124 -58.25 -24.49 58.28
CA VAL A 124 -57.54 -24.47 56.98
C VAL A 124 -56.89 -23.09 56.78
N PRO A 125 -55.54 -22.99 56.75
CA PRO A 125 -54.85 -21.70 56.69
C PRO A 125 -54.84 -21.08 55.28
N GLN A 126 -55.05 -19.76 55.22
CA GLN A 126 -54.96 -18.94 53.99
C GLN A 126 -53.51 -18.86 53.47
N ILE A 127 -53.16 -19.67 52.46
CA ILE A 127 -51.82 -19.65 51.84
C ILE A 127 -51.66 -18.43 50.93
N SER A 128 -51.03 -17.37 51.46
CA SER A 128 -50.70 -16.17 50.67
C SER A 128 -49.79 -16.50 49.46
N ARG A 129 -50.19 -16.07 48.24
CA ARG A 129 -49.37 -16.19 47.02
C ARG A 129 -48.20 -15.17 47.01
N ARG A 130 -47.24 -15.34 47.93
CA ARG A 130 -46.08 -14.44 48.09
C ARG A 130 -45.05 -14.52 46.94
N ARG A 131 -44.98 -13.46 46.14
CA ARG A 131 -43.75 -12.82 45.59
C ARG A 131 -42.73 -13.67 44.78
N LYS A 132 -43.01 -14.88 44.29
CA LYS A 132 -42.02 -15.67 43.52
C LYS A 132 -41.50 -15.02 42.22
N GLY A 133 -42.34 -14.30 41.46
CA GLY A 133 -41.97 -13.75 40.14
C GLY A 133 -40.82 -12.74 40.14
N ARG A 134 -40.64 -11.96 41.22
CA ARG A 134 -39.60 -10.89 41.27
C ARG A 134 -38.17 -11.43 41.33
N ARG A 135 -37.94 -12.69 41.71
CA ARG A 135 -36.59 -13.30 41.67
C ARG A 135 -36.18 -13.69 40.25
N ILE A 136 -37.11 -14.17 39.42
CA ILE A 136 -36.85 -14.55 38.02
C ILE A 136 -36.43 -13.32 37.21
N TRP A 137 -37.12 -12.19 37.40
CA TRP A 137 -36.75 -10.91 36.77
C TRP A 137 -35.33 -10.44 37.09
N TRP A 138 -34.84 -10.62 38.33
CA TRP A 138 -33.45 -10.29 38.66
C TRP A 138 -32.42 -11.23 38.02
N ILE A 139 -32.76 -12.51 37.84
CA ILE A 139 -31.89 -13.48 37.14
C ILE A 139 -31.83 -13.14 35.65
N VAL A 140 -32.96 -12.85 35.02
CA VAL A 140 -33.03 -12.45 33.59
C VAL A 140 -32.32 -11.11 33.36
N ALA A 141 -32.53 -10.11 34.23
CA ALA A 141 -31.83 -8.84 34.15
C ALA A 141 -30.31 -8.99 34.38
N GLY A 142 -29.90 -9.82 35.35
CA GLY A 142 -28.49 -10.13 35.59
C GLY A 142 -27.83 -10.81 34.40
N LEU A 143 -28.50 -11.80 33.79
CA LEU A 143 -28.03 -12.45 32.57
C LEU A 143 -27.94 -11.47 31.40
N ALA A 144 -28.94 -10.61 31.20
CA ALA A 144 -28.92 -9.57 30.16
C ALA A 144 -27.75 -8.58 30.35
N VAL A 145 -27.45 -8.18 31.59
CA VAL A 145 -26.29 -7.33 31.91
C VAL A 145 -24.97 -8.07 31.66
N VAL A 146 -24.85 -9.35 32.04
CA VAL A 146 -23.64 -10.15 31.74
C VAL A 146 -23.45 -10.33 30.23
N THR A 147 -24.51 -10.61 29.48
CA THR A 147 -24.46 -10.70 28.01
C THR A 147 -24.09 -9.36 27.37
N ALA A 148 -24.61 -8.23 27.88
CA ALA A 148 -24.26 -6.90 27.39
C ALA A 148 -22.80 -6.53 27.70
N ILE A 149 -22.27 -6.92 28.86
CA ILE A 149 -20.85 -6.76 29.21
C ILE A 149 -19.98 -7.62 28.29
N LEU A 150 -20.34 -8.89 28.06
CA LEU A 150 -19.59 -9.80 27.19
C LEU A 150 -19.58 -9.29 25.72
N ALA A 151 -20.73 -8.81 25.23
CA ALA A 151 -20.82 -8.16 23.93
C ALA A 151 -20.00 -6.85 23.87
N GLY A 152 -19.97 -6.07 24.95
CA GLY A 152 -19.10 -4.90 25.07
C GLY A 152 -17.61 -5.25 25.03
N VAL A 153 -17.19 -6.34 25.68
CA VAL A 153 -15.80 -6.84 25.64
C VAL A 153 -15.40 -7.29 24.23
N LEU A 154 -16.31 -7.88 23.46
CA LEU A 154 -16.08 -8.24 22.05
C LEU A 154 -15.91 -7.02 21.12
N LEU A 155 -16.27 -5.82 21.56
CA LEU A 155 -16.12 -4.55 20.86
C LEU A 155 -14.91 -3.72 21.33
N ILE A 156 -14.13 -4.18 22.31
CA ILE A 156 -12.91 -3.47 22.75
C ILE A 156 -11.85 -3.57 21.64
N PRO A 157 -11.30 -2.43 21.18
CA PRO A 157 -10.20 -2.43 20.21
C PRO A 157 -8.90 -2.90 20.86
N LEU A 158 -8.08 -3.60 20.08
CA LEU A 158 -6.82 -4.21 20.48
C LEU A 158 -5.65 -3.60 19.68
N PRO A 159 -4.38 -3.74 20.13
CA PRO A 159 -3.20 -3.26 19.40
C PRO A 159 -2.78 -4.20 18.25
N TYR A 160 -3.78 -4.76 17.55
CA TYR A 160 -3.61 -5.63 16.39
C TYR A 160 -4.50 -5.12 15.26
N PHE A 161 -4.10 -5.39 14.02
CA PHE A 161 -4.79 -5.01 12.81
C PHE A 161 -5.03 -6.25 11.93
N LEU A 162 -6.14 -6.23 11.19
CA LEU A 162 -6.56 -7.31 10.31
C LEU A 162 -6.44 -6.86 8.86
N LEU A 163 -5.56 -7.53 8.10
CA LEU A 163 -5.50 -7.39 6.65
C LEU A 163 -6.59 -8.29 6.06
N GLN A 164 -7.55 -7.68 5.36
CA GLN A 164 -8.70 -8.37 4.75
C GLN A 164 -8.75 -8.17 3.23
N PRO A 165 -9.30 -9.13 2.47
CA PRO A 165 -9.51 -9.00 1.03
C PRO A 165 -10.33 -7.75 0.69
N GLY A 166 -9.78 -6.89 -0.17
CA GLY A 166 -10.40 -5.63 -0.54
C GLY A 166 -11.35 -5.73 -1.73
N SER A 167 -11.27 -4.73 -2.60
CA SER A 167 -12.05 -4.62 -3.84
C SER A 167 -11.14 -4.54 -5.04
N LEU A 168 -11.60 -5.06 -6.18
CA LEU A 168 -11.01 -4.76 -7.49
C LEU A 168 -11.53 -3.40 -7.97
N ARG A 169 -10.68 -2.66 -8.70
CA ARG A 169 -10.97 -1.32 -9.22
C ARG A 169 -10.39 -1.18 -10.63
N PRO A 170 -11.14 -0.69 -11.62
CA PRO A 170 -10.60 -0.46 -12.95
C PRO A 170 -9.64 0.73 -12.96
N ALA A 171 -8.59 0.60 -13.75
CA ALA A 171 -7.55 1.60 -13.90
C ALA A 171 -7.88 2.62 -15.00
N GLU A 172 -8.43 2.17 -16.12
CA GLU A 172 -8.71 2.97 -17.31
C GLU A 172 -9.59 4.21 -17.05
N PRO A 173 -10.67 4.14 -16.23
CA PRO A 173 -11.49 5.32 -15.91
C PRO A 173 -10.79 6.36 -15.01
N LYS A 174 -9.54 6.09 -14.61
CA LYS A 174 -8.72 6.93 -13.74
C LYS A 174 -7.41 7.38 -14.40
N VAL A 175 -7.26 7.10 -15.70
CA VAL A 175 -6.10 7.49 -16.53
C VAL A 175 -6.58 8.48 -17.60
N GLU A 176 -6.29 9.76 -17.40
CA GLU A 176 -6.53 10.79 -18.42
C GLU A 176 -5.26 10.96 -19.29
N ILE A 177 -5.43 10.99 -20.61
CA ILE A 177 -4.32 11.08 -21.56
C ILE A 177 -4.61 12.18 -22.59
N THR A 178 -3.62 13.04 -22.82
CA THR A 178 -3.66 14.09 -23.85
C THR A 178 -2.39 14.05 -24.72
N GLY A 179 -2.44 14.64 -25.91
CA GLY A 179 -1.34 14.63 -26.88
C GLY A 179 -1.31 13.42 -27.83
N ALA A 180 -2.04 12.34 -27.53
CA ALA A 180 -2.23 11.19 -28.41
C ALA A 180 -3.72 10.80 -28.58
N PRO A 181 -4.10 10.08 -29.65
CA PRO A 181 -5.40 9.41 -29.73
C PRO A 181 -5.52 8.36 -28.62
N THR A 182 -6.68 8.29 -27.96
CA THR A 182 -6.98 7.24 -26.97
C THR A 182 -8.13 6.36 -27.44
N PHE A 183 -8.22 5.16 -26.87
CA PHE A 183 -9.18 4.15 -27.29
C PHE A 183 -9.90 3.51 -26.12
N ASP A 184 -11.23 3.46 -26.22
CA ASP A 184 -12.08 2.66 -25.36
C ASP A 184 -12.19 1.24 -25.91
N HIS A 185 -12.00 0.26 -25.04
CA HIS A 185 -12.09 -1.16 -25.33
C HIS A 185 -13.03 -1.84 -24.31
N PRO A 186 -13.58 -3.02 -24.62
CA PRO A 186 -14.13 -3.90 -23.58
C PRO A 186 -13.00 -4.53 -22.75
N GLY A 187 -13.30 -4.93 -21.51
CA GLY A 187 -12.34 -5.52 -20.57
C GLY A 187 -11.48 -4.48 -19.85
N GLU A 188 -11.41 -4.53 -18.52
CA GLU A 188 -10.67 -3.56 -17.70
C GLU A 188 -9.43 -4.17 -17.01
N VAL A 189 -8.35 -3.39 -16.85
CA VAL A 189 -7.22 -3.74 -15.98
C VAL A 189 -7.58 -3.38 -14.54
N LEU A 190 -7.82 -4.42 -13.73
CA LEU A 190 -8.37 -4.30 -12.38
C LEU A 190 -7.27 -4.35 -11.31
N PHE A 191 -6.98 -3.22 -10.66
CA PHE A 191 -6.06 -3.20 -9.52
C PHE A 191 -6.73 -3.61 -8.21
N THR A 192 -6.02 -4.38 -7.39
CA THR A 192 -6.53 -4.94 -6.12
C THR A 192 -6.27 -4.03 -4.92
N THR A 193 -7.28 -3.75 -4.10
CA THR A 193 -7.09 -3.14 -2.76
C THR A 193 -7.08 -4.19 -1.63
N VAL A 194 -6.62 -3.78 -0.45
CA VAL A 194 -6.66 -4.55 0.82
C VAL A 194 -7.24 -3.63 1.89
N TYR A 195 -8.14 -4.14 2.74
CA TYR A 195 -8.66 -3.38 3.90
C TYR A 195 -7.85 -3.68 5.16
N ILE A 196 -7.69 -2.68 6.02
CA ILE A 196 -6.89 -2.75 7.26
C ILE A 196 -7.77 -2.27 8.43
N ASP A 197 -8.48 -3.21 9.04
CA ASP A 197 -9.32 -2.95 10.23
C ASP A 197 -8.49 -3.02 11.51
N GLN A 198 -8.84 -2.23 12.54
CA GLN A 198 -8.33 -2.47 13.89
C GLN A 198 -9.07 -3.68 14.49
N ALA A 199 -8.33 -4.65 14.99
CA ALA A 199 -8.91 -5.85 15.57
C ALA A 199 -9.65 -5.53 16.89
N THR A 200 -10.86 -6.06 17.03
CA THR A 200 -11.50 -6.28 18.33
C THR A 200 -11.42 -7.76 18.71
N LEU A 201 -11.73 -8.11 19.96
CA LEU A 201 -11.75 -9.51 20.38
C LEU A 201 -12.75 -10.37 19.57
N GLY A 202 -13.88 -9.80 19.13
CA GLY A 202 -14.81 -10.48 18.23
C GLY A 202 -14.29 -10.63 16.79
N LEU A 203 -13.50 -9.66 16.31
CA LEU A 203 -12.87 -9.71 14.99
C LEU A 203 -11.70 -10.72 14.94
N LEU A 204 -10.91 -10.86 16.01
CA LEU A 204 -9.91 -11.93 16.13
C LEU A 204 -10.55 -13.34 16.08
N LEU A 205 -11.68 -13.52 16.74
CA LEU A 205 -12.44 -14.79 16.69
C LEU A 205 -12.98 -15.11 15.29
N ARG A 206 -13.19 -14.09 14.44
CA ARG A 206 -13.50 -14.28 13.01
C ARG A 206 -12.25 -14.61 12.21
N GLY A 207 -11.13 -13.92 12.45
CA GLY A 207 -9.87 -14.18 11.76
C GLY A 207 -9.38 -15.63 11.95
N ALA A 208 -9.57 -16.19 13.15
CA ALA A 208 -9.31 -17.60 13.44
C ALA A 208 -10.28 -18.62 12.76
N LEU A 209 -11.11 -18.17 11.80
CA LEU A 209 -12.10 -18.97 11.06
C LEU A 209 -12.18 -18.60 9.56
N ASP A 210 -11.33 -17.69 9.06
CA ASP A 210 -11.31 -17.19 7.67
C ASP A 210 -9.84 -16.93 7.31
N ASP A 211 -9.14 -17.94 6.76
CA ASP A 211 -7.68 -17.92 6.54
C ASP A 211 -7.21 -16.82 5.57
N ALA A 212 -8.14 -16.14 4.90
CA ALA A 212 -7.87 -14.92 4.13
C ALA A 212 -7.74 -13.66 5.01
N ILE A 213 -7.86 -13.76 6.34
CA ILE A 213 -7.71 -12.66 7.30
C ILE A 213 -6.43 -12.84 8.10
N GLU A 214 -5.46 -11.94 7.88
CA GLU A 214 -4.16 -11.99 8.56
C GLU A 214 -4.10 -11.01 9.73
N VAL A 215 -3.65 -11.47 10.89
CA VAL A 215 -3.46 -10.66 12.10
C VAL A 215 -2.02 -10.16 12.16
N ARG A 216 -1.82 -8.85 12.23
CA ARG A 216 -0.50 -8.21 12.46
C ARG A 216 -0.55 -7.17 13.58
N THR A 217 0.59 -6.79 14.12
CA THR A 217 0.73 -5.71 15.10
C THR A 217 0.72 -4.32 14.44
N GLU A 218 0.58 -3.26 15.24
CA GLU A 218 0.61 -1.88 14.74
C GLU A 218 1.95 -1.49 14.10
N GLU A 219 3.09 -1.89 14.68
CA GLU A 219 4.43 -1.61 14.12
C GLU A 219 4.70 -2.38 12.82
N GLU A 220 4.12 -3.58 12.63
CA GLU A 220 4.24 -4.34 11.38
C GLU A 220 3.40 -3.78 10.23
N VAL A 221 2.37 -2.96 10.52
CA VAL A 221 1.42 -2.43 9.53
C VAL A 221 1.65 -0.95 9.23
N TYR A 222 2.10 -0.17 10.22
CA TYR A 222 2.34 1.28 10.08
C TYR A 222 3.76 1.72 10.50
N GLY A 223 4.65 0.78 10.84
CA GLY A 223 6.00 1.12 11.31
C GLY A 223 6.00 1.92 12.62
N ARG A 224 7.13 2.58 12.89
CA ARG A 224 7.35 3.38 14.11
C ARG A 224 6.78 4.80 14.03
N GLU A 225 6.49 5.27 12.82
CA GLU A 225 5.94 6.59 12.54
C GLU A 225 4.40 6.61 12.66
N GLY A 226 3.80 5.43 12.87
CA GLY A 226 2.38 5.27 13.12
C GLY A 226 1.51 5.49 11.88
N ARG A 227 0.19 5.41 12.08
CA ARG A 227 -0.80 5.36 10.99
C ARG A 227 -0.68 6.52 10.00
N ASP A 228 -0.47 7.74 10.48
CA ASP A 228 -0.49 8.93 9.64
C ASP A 228 0.82 9.09 8.85
N GLY A 229 1.98 8.89 9.48
CA GLY A 229 3.28 8.90 8.79
C GLY A 229 3.38 7.80 7.72
N ASN A 230 2.92 6.58 8.02
CA ASN A 230 2.85 5.51 7.03
C ASN A 230 1.82 5.79 5.92
N ARG A 231 0.74 6.53 6.19
CA ARG A 231 -0.19 6.96 5.13
C ARG A 231 0.47 7.98 4.20
N GLU A 232 1.18 8.96 4.75
CA GLU A 232 1.90 9.98 3.99
C GLU A 232 3.02 9.35 3.14
N ALA A 233 3.88 8.51 3.72
CA ALA A 233 4.94 7.82 2.99
C ALA A 233 4.39 6.91 1.87
N ASN A 234 3.29 6.19 2.10
CA ASN A 234 2.65 5.38 1.06
C ASN A 234 1.89 6.21 0.01
N GLN A 235 1.46 7.43 0.33
CA GLN A 235 0.95 8.38 -0.66
C GLN A 235 2.08 8.86 -1.58
N GLN A 236 3.19 9.34 -1.02
CA GLN A 236 4.39 9.75 -1.77
C GLN A 236 4.89 8.61 -2.69
N ARG A 237 4.93 7.37 -2.21
CA ARG A 237 5.27 6.19 -3.03
C ARG A 237 4.23 5.89 -4.12
N MET A 238 2.94 6.13 -3.90
CA MET A 238 1.91 6.02 -4.94
C MET A 238 2.09 7.10 -6.02
N ASP A 239 2.42 8.32 -5.62
CA ASP A 239 2.64 9.43 -6.56
C ASP A 239 3.87 9.19 -7.45
N LEU A 240 4.97 8.69 -6.90
CA LEU A 240 6.11 8.21 -7.69
C LEU A 240 5.75 6.99 -8.56
N SER A 241 5.00 6.01 -8.04
CA SER A 241 4.58 4.82 -8.80
C SER A 241 3.78 5.16 -10.05
N LYS A 242 2.90 6.18 -9.99
CA LYS A 242 2.14 6.68 -11.16
C LYS A 242 3.06 7.30 -12.22
N LEU A 243 4.09 8.04 -11.81
CA LEU A 243 5.08 8.62 -12.74
C LEU A 243 5.94 7.53 -13.39
N VAL A 244 6.39 6.53 -12.63
CA VAL A 244 7.17 5.41 -13.16
C VAL A 244 6.32 4.54 -14.11
N ALA A 245 5.07 4.24 -13.74
CA ALA A 245 4.13 3.54 -14.61
C ALA A 245 3.92 4.26 -15.94
N THR A 246 3.71 5.59 -15.89
CA THR A 246 3.61 6.46 -17.07
C THR A 246 4.87 6.41 -17.92
N LYS A 247 6.05 6.56 -17.31
CA LYS A 247 7.35 6.50 -18.01
C LYS A 247 7.50 5.20 -18.80
N VAL A 248 7.40 4.06 -18.13
CA VAL A 248 7.67 2.76 -18.74
C VAL A 248 6.61 2.40 -19.79
N ALA A 249 5.33 2.76 -19.56
CA ALA A 249 4.27 2.59 -20.55
C ALA A 249 4.51 3.38 -21.85
N LEU A 250 4.96 4.64 -21.72
CA LEU A 250 5.27 5.49 -22.86
C LEU A 250 6.54 5.03 -23.60
N GLU A 251 7.59 4.65 -22.87
CA GLU A 251 8.83 4.08 -23.45
C GLU A 251 8.56 2.77 -24.20
N TYR A 252 7.74 1.86 -23.64
CA TYR A 252 7.33 0.62 -24.31
C TYR A 252 6.67 0.90 -25.67
N LEU A 253 5.83 1.95 -25.73
CA LEU A 253 5.15 2.40 -26.94
C LEU A 253 6.04 3.23 -27.89
N GLY A 254 7.29 3.51 -27.51
CA GLY A 254 8.26 4.26 -28.32
C GLY A 254 8.14 5.79 -28.21
N TYR A 255 7.37 6.31 -27.26
CA TYR A 255 7.36 7.74 -26.95
C TYR A 255 8.56 8.10 -26.05
N PRO A 256 9.22 9.25 -26.26
CA PRO A 256 10.24 9.72 -25.32
C PRO A 256 9.56 10.18 -24.02
N ALA A 257 9.96 9.59 -22.90
CA ALA A 257 9.42 9.90 -21.57
C ALA A 257 10.56 10.05 -20.55
N MET A 258 10.86 11.29 -20.15
CA MET A 258 11.93 11.61 -19.20
C MET A 258 11.35 12.15 -17.89
N LEU A 259 11.87 11.69 -16.74
CA LEU A 259 11.52 12.29 -15.46
C LEU A 259 12.15 13.69 -15.36
N THR A 260 11.36 14.71 -15.00
CA THR A 260 11.81 16.08 -14.77
C THR A 260 11.10 16.69 -13.57
N GLY A 261 11.73 17.66 -12.90
CA GLY A 261 11.11 18.48 -11.85
C GLY A 261 10.98 19.96 -12.22
N SER A 262 10.52 20.77 -11.27
CA SER A 262 10.61 22.24 -11.26
C SER A 262 11.92 22.76 -10.64
N GLY A 263 12.78 21.85 -10.16
CA GLY A 263 14.03 22.14 -9.46
C GLY A 263 14.40 21.05 -8.47
N ALA A 264 15.36 21.34 -7.59
CA ALA A 264 15.76 20.46 -6.50
C ALA A 264 15.25 21.00 -5.15
N ARG A 265 14.27 20.32 -4.54
CA ARG A 265 13.66 20.69 -3.26
C ARG A 265 14.59 20.31 -2.11
N VAL A 266 14.98 21.27 -1.28
CA VAL A 266 15.91 21.06 -0.16
C VAL A 266 15.17 20.41 1.00
N LEU A 267 15.50 19.15 1.29
CA LEU A 267 15.01 18.42 2.46
C LEU A 267 15.72 18.86 3.75
N GLY A 268 16.98 19.29 3.63
CA GLY A 268 17.80 19.74 4.76
C GLY A 268 19.22 20.08 4.34
N LEU A 269 20.07 20.39 5.32
CA LEU A 269 21.49 20.67 5.12
C LEU A 269 22.36 19.52 5.63
N ALA A 270 23.58 19.40 5.12
CA ALA A 270 24.62 18.60 5.74
C ALA A 270 25.16 19.29 7.01
N GLU A 271 25.80 18.53 7.91
CA GLU A 271 26.53 19.10 9.05
C GLU A 271 28.03 18.75 8.96
N PRO A 272 28.93 19.74 8.74
CA PRO A 272 28.67 21.14 8.41
C PRO A 272 28.21 21.35 6.95
N SER A 273 27.41 22.39 6.69
CA SER A 273 27.02 22.81 5.34
C SER A 273 27.58 24.19 4.96
N PRO A 274 28.16 24.36 3.76
CA PRO A 274 28.48 25.68 3.19
C PRO A 274 27.26 26.58 2.93
N SER A 275 26.06 25.98 2.81
CA SER A 275 24.79 26.70 2.60
C SER A 275 24.11 27.15 3.90
N SER A 276 24.71 26.89 5.06
CA SER A 276 24.19 27.27 6.38
C SER A 276 23.84 28.76 6.47
N GLY A 277 22.57 29.08 6.72
CA GLY A 277 22.09 30.46 6.81
C GLY A 277 21.83 31.15 5.47
N LEU A 278 22.07 30.47 4.34
CA LEU A 278 21.81 30.97 2.98
C LEU A 278 20.61 30.25 2.36
N ILE A 279 20.55 28.93 2.52
CA ILE A 279 19.49 28.04 2.02
C ILE A 279 18.77 27.40 3.22
N SER A 280 17.45 27.19 3.13
CA SER A 280 16.61 26.56 4.16
C SER A 280 15.91 25.30 3.63
N ALA A 281 15.53 24.40 4.54
CA ALA A 281 14.66 23.29 4.18
C ALA A 281 13.31 23.82 3.67
N GLY A 282 12.81 23.23 2.60
CA GLY A 282 11.62 23.66 1.86
C GLY A 282 11.91 24.57 0.66
N ASP A 283 13.06 25.25 0.60
CA ASP A 283 13.50 25.99 -0.60
C ASP A 283 13.62 25.04 -1.81
N VAL A 284 13.33 25.51 -3.01
CA VAL A 284 13.59 24.82 -4.28
C VAL A 284 14.71 25.53 -5.01
N ILE A 285 15.82 24.82 -5.27
CA ILE A 285 16.91 25.28 -6.14
C ILE A 285 16.44 25.17 -7.58
N THR A 286 16.33 26.32 -8.26
CA THR A 286 15.86 26.43 -9.66
C THR A 286 16.99 26.77 -10.64
N SER A 287 18.14 27.22 -10.14
CA SER A 287 19.34 27.45 -10.95
C SER A 287 20.62 27.45 -10.12
N VAL A 288 21.73 27.07 -10.76
CA VAL A 288 23.09 27.19 -10.22
C VAL A 288 23.97 27.84 -11.29
N ASP A 289 24.68 28.90 -10.91
CA ASP A 289 25.58 29.69 -11.77
C ASP A 289 24.96 30.18 -13.09
N GLY A 290 23.64 30.42 -13.07
CA GLY A 290 22.85 30.84 -14.24
C GLY A 290 22.38 29.72 -15.15
N ALA A 291 22.81 28.47 -14.93
CA ALA A 291 22.22 27.29 -15.55
C ALA A 291 20.94 26.86 -14.80
N GLU A 292 19.93 26.41 -15.54
CA GLU A 292 18.66 25.91 -14.99
C GLU A 292 18.87 24.58 -14.26
N VAL A 293 18.17 24.39 -13.15
CA VAL A 293 18.10 23.12 -12.41
C VAL A 293 16.66 22.62 -12.47
N ARG A 294 16.45 21.39 -12.94
CA ARG A 294 15.16 20.68 -12.98
C ARG A 294 15.18 19.41 -12.13
N LEU A 295 16.34 18.81 -11.94
CA LEU A 295 16.59 17.61 -11.14
C LEU A 295 17.77 17.85 -10.17
N PRO A 296 17.84 17.14 -9.02
CA PRO A 296 19.00 17.17 -8.13
C PRO A 296 20.35 16.91 -8.83
N ASP A 297 20.38 15.99 -9.80
CA ASP A 297 21.60 15.60 -10.52
C ASP A 297 22.17 16.74 -11.39
N ASP A 298 21.33 17.67 -11.85
CA ASP A 298 21.79 18.86 -12.61
C ASP A 298 22.79 19.68 -11.79
N ILE A 299 22.60 19.76 -10.47
CA ILE A 299 23.52 20.47 -9.57
C ILE A 299 24.91 19.81 -9.59
N ALA A 300 24.98 18.47 -9.59
CA ALA A 300 26.25 17.75 -9.65
C ALA A 300 26.95 17.93 -11.02
N VAL A 301 26.17 17.99 -12.10
CA VAL A 301 26.69 18.25 -13.47
C VAL A 301 27.21 19.69 -13.58
N ILE A 302 26.42 20.69 -13.19
CA ILE A 302 26.78 22.12 -13.25
C ILE A 302 28.03 22.43 -12.39
N LEU A 303 28.16 21.77 -11.23
CA LEU A 303 29.32 21.94 -10.36
C LEU A 303 30.55 21.12 -10.79
N GLY A 304 30.46 20.24 -11.79
CA GLY A 304 31.58 19.38 -12.21
C GLY A 304 32.84 20.12 -12.66
N ASP A 305 32.69 21.30 -13.25
CA ASP A 305 33.79 22.19 -13.67
C ASP A 305 34.22 23.22 -12.60
N ARG A 306 33.62 23.16 -11.40
CA ARG A 306 33.89 24.08 -10.27
C ARG A 306 34.84 23.44 -9.26
N ARG A 307 35.29 24.22 -8.28
CA ARG A 307 36.20 23.75 -7.21
C ARG A 307 35.66 24.08 -5.81
N PRO A 308 35.91 23.23 -4.81
CA PRO A 308 35.77 23.59 -3.40
C PRO A 308 36.45 24.93 -3.12
N GLY A 309 35.71 25.81 -2.46
CA GLY A 309 36.02 27.22 -2.31
C GLY A 309 35.25 28.13 -3.27
N GLU A 310 35.08 27.84 -4.56
CA GLU A 310 34.55 28.82 -5.53
C GLU A 310 33.14 29.34 -5.16
N ASP A 311 32.88 30.62 -5.36
CA ASP A 311 31.58 31.25 -5.09
C ASP A 311 30.65 31.06 -6.29
N VAL A 312 29.48 30.47 -6.08
CA VAL A 312 28.45 30.27 -7.11
C VAL A 312 27.15 30.99 -6.74
N ALA A 313 26.47 31.55 -7.74
CA ALA A 313 25.11 32.06 -7.57
C ALA A 313 24.11 30.89 -7.58
N VAL A 314 23.21 30.83 -6.59
CA VAL A 314 22.16 29.81 -6.50
C VAL A 314 20.80 30.53 -6.51
N GLY A 315 19.98 30.22 -7.51
CA GLY A 315 18.60 30.67 -7.61
C GLY A 315 17.68 29.75 -6.82
N LEU A 316 16.84 30.35 -5.97
CA LEU A 316 15.94 29.69 -5.04
C LEU A 316 14.53 30.23 -5.21
N THR A 317 13.54 29.34 -5.08
CA THR A 317 12.15 29.71 -4.80
C THR A 317 11.80 29.21 -3.39
N ASP A 318 11.35 30.09 -2.50
CA ASP A 318 10.97 29.71 -1.14
C ASP A 318 9.57 29.06 -1.07
N PRO A 319 9.16 28.46 0.07
CA PRO A 319 7.82 27.86 0.22
C PRO A 319 6.63 28.81 0.05
N THR A 320 6.84 30.13 -0.04
CA THR A 320 5.78 31.12 -0.35
C THR A 320 5.71 31.47 -1.83
N GLY A 321 6.63 30.94 -2.65
CA GLY A 321 6.78 31.25 -4.07
C GLY A 321 7.69 32.45 -4.35
N ALA A 322 8.35 33.04 -3.34
CA ALA A 322 9.23 34.17 -3.55
C ALA A 322 10.60 33.72 -4.09
N GLN A 323 11.02 34.32 -5.20
CA GLN A 323 12.29 34.03 -5.85
C GLN A 323 13.41 34.90 -5.27
N ARG A 324 14.56 34.28 -4.99
CA ARG A 324 15.77 34.94 -4.47
C ARG A 324 17.03 34.29 -5.04
N THR A 325 18.13 35.04 -5.10
CA THR A 325 19.45 34.50 -5.44
C THR A 325 20.40 34.70 -4.27
N VAL A 326 21.16 33.68 -3.93
CA VAL A 326 22.22 33.74 -2.90
C VAL A 326 23.56 33.36 -3.51
N THR A 327 24.66 33.87 -2.94
CA THR A 327 26.01 33.43 -3.31
C THR A 327 26.49 32.42 -2.28
N VAL A 328 26.79 31.19 -2.71
CA VAL A 328 27.29 30.10 -1.86
C VAL A 328 28.77 29.86 -2.18
N ARG A 329 29.62 29.96 -1.15
CA ARG A 329 31.03 29.55 -1.19
C ARG A 329 31.08 28.02 -1.16
N LEU A 330 31.50 27.35 -2.22
CA LEU A 330 31.42 25.88 -2.33
C LEU A 330 32.25 25.16 -1.25
N GLY A 331 31.69 24.09 -0.70
CA GLY A 331 32.41 23.16 0.17
C GLY A 331 33.12 22.06 -0.61
N ALA A 332 33.88 21.25 0.12
CA ALA A 332 34.38 19.95 -0.35
C ALA A 332 33.48 18.82 0.15
N ALA A 333 33.32 17.75 -0.63
CA ALA A 333 32.55 16.59 -0.19
C ALA A 333 33.30 15.83 0.94
N PRO A 334 32.59 15.21 1.91
CA PRO A 334 33.24 14.45 2.99
C PRO A 334 34.06 13.25 2.51
N ASP A 335 33.73 12.70 1.34
CA ASP A 335 34.31 11.52 0.72
C ASP A 335 35.32 11.82 -0.41
N ASP A 336 35.27 13.04 -1.00
CA ASP A 336 36.29 13.53 -1.94
C ASP A 336 36.59 15.02 -1.69
N PRO A 337 37.79 15.37 -1.19
CA PRO A 337 38.15 16.76 -0.89
C PRO A 337 38.26 17.66 -2.14
N ASN A 338 38.21 17.09 -3.34
CA ASN A 338 38.21 17.85 -4.61
C ASN A 338 36.81 18.08 -5.16
N ARG A 339 35.78 17.34 -4.71
CA ARG A 339 34.43 17.43 -5.26
C ARG A 339 33.67 18.62 -4.65
N PRO A 340 33.27 19.63 -5.45
CA PRO A 340 32.51 20.77 -4.95
C PRO A 340 31.11 20.37 -4.52
N VAL A 341 30.62 20.93 -3.41
CA VAL A 341 29.25 20.72 -2.93
C VAL A 341 28.63 21.98 -2.35
N LEU A 342 27.30 22.13 -2.51
CA LEU A 342 26.50 23.09 -1.74
C LEU A 342 26.24 22.63 -0.29
N GLY A 343 26.40 21.33 0.00
CA GLY A 343 26.08 20.73 1.31
C GLY A 343 24.59 20.77 1.64
N VAL A 344 23.74 20.51 0.63
CA VAL A 344 22.28 20.37 0.76
C VAL A 344 21.89 18.90 0.54
N ASN A 345 20.86 18.44 1.25
CA ASN A 345 20.16 17.20 0.94
C ASN A 345 18.90 17.59 0.14
N VAL A 346 18.70 17.01 -1.04
CA VAL A 346 17.69 17.45 -2.02
C VAL A 346 16.93 16.27 -2.62
N ASP A 347 15.71 16.55 -3.06
CA ASP A 347 14.81 15.67 -3.81
C ASP A 347 14.25 16.42 -5.03
N VAL A 348 13.55 15.75 -5.94
CA VAL A 348 12.92 16.38 -7.11
C VAL A 348 11.75 17.26 -6.66
N ALA A 349 11.80 18.56 -6.99
CA ALA A 349 10.64 19.41 -6.84
C ALA A 349 9.64 19.12 -7.95
N ASP A 350 8.37 18.93 -7.59
CA ASP A 350 7.21 18.82 -8.48
C ASP A 350 7.45 17.87 -9.69
N PRO A 351 7.76 16.59 -9.40
CA PRO A 351 8.18 15.60 -10.40
C PRO A 351 7.06 15.27 -11.39
N ARG A 352 7.42 15.15 -12.66
CA ARG A 352 6.51 14.87 -13.80
C ARG A 352 7.27 14.21 -14.95
N ILE A 353 6.54 13.70 -15.94
CA ILE A 353 7.15 13.12 -17.16
C ILE A 353 7.11 14.14 -18.30
N ASP A 354 8.29 14.51 -18.81
CA ASP A 354 8.44 15.24 -20.07
C ASP A 354 8.28 14.28 -21.24
N SER A 355 7.25 14.53 -22.05
CA SER A 355 6.77 13.66 -23.13
C SER A 355 5.77 14.41 -24.02
N PRO A 356 5.71 14.14 -25.34
CA PRO A 356 4.66 14.69 -26.21
C PRO A 356 3.26 14.14 -25.89
N VAL A 357 3.18 13.02 -25.15
CA VAL A 357 1.95 12.43 -24.63
C VAL A 357 1.93 12.63 -23.11
N GLN A 358 0.96 13.37 -22.61
CA GLN A 358 0.80 13.69 -21.19
C GLN A 358 -0.26 12.75 -20.59
N VAL A 359 0.02 12.24 -19.39
CA VAL A 359 -0.79 11.23 -18.70
C VAL A 359 -0.97 11.66 -17.24
N GLU A 360 -2.21 11.76 -16.80
CA GLU A 360 -2.57 12.01 -15.39
C GLU A 360 -3.31 10.80 -14.83
N ILE A 361 -3.01 10.43 -13.57
CA ILE A 361 -3.54 9.21 -12.94
C ILE A 361 -4.13 9.52 -11.56
N ASP A 362 -5.43 9.29 -11.39
CA ASP A 362 -6.13 9.43 -10.12
C ASP A 362 -6.12 8.12 -9.32
N SER A 363 -5.22 8.00 -8.35
CA SER A 363 -5.22 6.89 -7.39
C SER A 363 -6.40 6.91 -6.39
N GLY A 364 -7.14 8.03 -6.29
CA GLY A 364 -8.11 8.26 -5.25
C GLY A 364 -7.50 8.13 -3.84
N GLU A 365 -8.24 7.56 -2.90
CA GLU A 365 -7.76 7.30 -1.54
C GLU A 365 -6.80 6.10 -1.41
N VAL A 366 -6.45 5.43 -2.51
CA VAL A 366 -5.60 4.23 -2.50
C VAL A 366 -4.13 4.62 -2.46
N THR A 367 -3.43 4.17 -1.42
CA THR A 367 -2.00 4.44 -1.20
C THR A 367 -1.17 3.17 -1.39
N GLY A 368 0.15 3.35 -1.51
CA GLY A 368 1.12 2.27 -1.67
C GLY A 368 1.30 1.86 -3.14
N PRO A 369 2.54 1.64 -3.60
CA PRO A 369 2.87 1.61 -5.03
C PRO A 369 2.41 0.34 -5.78
N SER A 370 1.76 -0.61 -5.11
CA SER A 370 1.42 -1.96 -5.63
C SER A 370 0.37 -2.03 -6.74
N ALA A 371 -0.09 -0.87 -7.23
CA ALA A 371 -0.92 -0.73 -8.44
C ALA A 371 -0.09 -0.27 -9.67
N GLY A 372 1.21 -0.03 -9.53
CA GLY A 372 2.07 0.50 -10.60
C GLY A 372 2.04 -0.31 -11.90
N LEU A 373 2.08 -1.64 -11.81
CA LEU A 373 1.94 -2.50 -13.00
C LEU A 373 0.56 -2.35 -13.66
N ALA A 374 -0.51 -2.23 -12.87
CA ALA A 374 -1.86 -2.02 -13.40
C ALA A 374 -2.00 -0.67 -14.10
N TRP A 375 -1.42 0.39 -13.54
CA TRP A 375 -1.34 1.71 -14.17
C TRP A 375 -0.60 1.67 -15.51
N ALA A 376 0.55 0.97 -15.57
CA ALA A 376 1.33 0.87 -16.80
C ALA A 376 0.55 0.13 -17.92
N LEU A 377 -0.09 -0.99 -17.59
CA LEU A 377 -0.89 -1.76 -18.54
C LEU A 377 -2.13 -0.99 -19.03
N ALA A 378 -2.82 -0.26 -18.14
CA ALA A 378 -3.98 0.56 -18.51
C ALA A 378 -3.61 1.75 -19.41
N VAL A 379 -2.48 2.43 -19.14
CA VAL A 379 -1.93 3.48 -20.02
C VAL A 379 -1.59 2.92 -21.40
N ILE A 380 -1.06 1.70 -21.48
CA ILE A 380 -0.79 1.02 -22.75
C ILE A 380 -2.10 0.71 -23.48
N ASP A 381 -3.06 0.01 -22.87
CA ASP A 381 -4.32 -0.39 -23.50
C ASP A 381 -5.08 0.82 -24.07
N ARG A 382 -5.17 1.90 -23.29
CA ARG A 382 -5.74 3.20 -23.67
C ARG A 382 -5.09 3.86 -24.89
N LEU A 383 -3.86 3.49 -25.26
CA LEU A 383 -3.07 4.05 -26.35
C LEU A 383 -2.92 3.13 -27.57
N VAL A 384 -3.37 1.87 -27.52
CA VAL A 384 -3.16 0.87 -28.60
C VAL A 384 -4.45 0.37 -29.25
N LYS A 385 -4.33 -0.13 -30.48
CA LYS A 385 -5.36 -0.93 -31.17
C LYS A 385 -4.69 -2.08 -31.93
N PRO A 386 -5.09 -3.36 -31.74
CA PRO A 386 -6.16 -3.86 -30.84
C PRO A 386 -5.87 -3.62 -29.35
N SER A 387 -6.88 -3.89 -28.51
CA SER A 387 -6.73 -3.89 -27.04
C SER A 387 -5.65 -4.88 -26.59
N LEU A 388 -4.93 -4.51 -25.54
CA LEU A 388 -4.00 -5.34 -24.80
C LEU A 388 -4.72 -6.45 -24.02
N THR A 389 -5.88 -6.18 -23.42
CA THR A 389 -6.65 -7.19 -22.66
C THR A 389 -7.46 -8.13 -23.56
N GLU A 390 -7.58 -7.80 -24.85
CA GLU A 390 -8.38 -8.49 -25.85
C GLU A 390 -9.88 -8.63 -25.52
N GLY A 391 -10.41 -7.76 -24.64
CA GLY A 391 -11.80 -7.85 -24.19
C GLY A 391 -12.03 -8.57 -22.86
N ARG A 392 -10.96 -8.89 -22.12
CA ARG A 392 -11.02 -9.60 -20.83
C ARG A 392 -10.82 -8.64 -19.66
N ASP A 393 -11.55 -8.86 -18.58
CA ASP A 393 -11.20 -8.27 -17.27
C ASP A 393 -10.00 -9.03 -16.69
N VAL A 394 -8.96 -8.31 -16.29
CA VAL A 394 -7.73 -8.93 -15.75
C VAL A 394 -7.30 -8.24 -14.46
N ALA A 395 -7.15 -9.01 -13.38
CA ALA A 395 -6.68 -8.47 -12.12
C ALA A 395 -5.14 -8.39 -12.09
N VAL A 396 -4.60 -7.32 -11.51
CA VAL A 396 -3.16 -7.04 -11.52
C VAL A 396 -2.68 -6.46 -10.19
N THR A 397 -1.49 -6.88 -9.73
CA THR A 397 -0.72 -6.15 -8.72
C THR A 397 0.79 -6.20 -9.00
N GLY A 398 1.50 -5.13 -8.64
CA GLY A 398 2.95 -5.02 -8.77
C GLY A 398 3.39 -3.59 -8.54
N GLU A 399 4.52 -3.40 -7.84
CA GLU A 399 5.25 -2.13 -7.86
C GLU A 399 6.09 -2.12 -9.14
N ILE A 400 5.92 -1.12 -10.01
CA ILE A 400 6.68 -1.05 -11.28
C ILE A 400 7.94 -0.20 -11.08
N LEU A 401 9.08 -0.72 -11.50
CA LEU A 401 10.38 -0.05 -11.43
C LEU A 401 10.73 0.64 -12.76
N ALA A 402 11.64 1.60 -12.73
CA ALA A 402 11.92 2.51 -13.86
C ALA A 402 12.67 1.87 -15.05
N ASP A 403 13.05 0.60 -14.92
CA ASP A 403 13.60 -0.32 -15.91
C ASP A 403 12.53 -1.28 -16.50
N GLY A 404 11.31 -1.27 -15.96
CA GLY A 404 10.22 -2.19 -16.29
C GLY A 404 10.14 -3.45 -15.43
N THR A 405 11.00 -3.61 -14.42
CA THR A 405 10.94 -4.74 -13.48
C THR A 405 9.74 -4.65 -12.54
N VAL A 406 9.07 -5.78 -12.27
CA VAL A 406 7.92 -5.89 -11.37
C VAL A 406 8.38 -6.28 -9.96
N GLY A 407 8.37 -5.32 -9.06
CA GLY A 407 8.75 -5.45 -7.66
C GLY A 407 7.69 -6.11 -6.77
N ALA A 408 8.17 -6.67 -5.65
CA ALA A 408 7.37 -7.35 -4.64
C ALA A 408 6.32 -6.43 -3.99
N ILE A 409 5.24 -7.04 -3.49
CA ILE A 409 4.12 -6.34 -2.86
C ILE A 409 3.72 -6.99 -1.54
N GLY A 410 3.05 -6.24 -0.65
CA GLY A 410 2.45 -6.78 0.56
C GLY A 410 1.01 -7.29 0.34
N GLY A 411 0.62 -8.33 1.09
CA GLY A 411 -0.75 -8.81 1.18
C GLY A 411 -1.25 -9.61 -0.03
N ILE A 412 -0.40 -10.44 -0.64
CA ILE A 412 -0.75 -11.21 -1.84
C ILE A 412 -1.92 -12.18 -1.62
N ALA A 413 -2.00 -12.84 -0.45
CA ALA A 413 -3.08 -13.76 -0.09
C ALA A 413 -4.45 -13.06 -0.06
N GLN A 414 -4.53 -11.88 0.56
CA GLN A 414 -5.73 -11.08 0.63
C GLN A 414 -6.16 -10.57 -0.75
N LYS A 415 -5.19 -10.24 -1.62
CA LYS A 415 -5.45 -9.82 -3.00
C LYS A 415 -6.00 -10.97 -3.84
N VAL A 416 -5.39 -12.16 -3.80
CA VAL A 416 -5.88 -13.36 -4.52
C VAL A 416 -7.29 -13.75 -4.05
N ALA A 417 -7.54 -13.71 -2.74
CA ALA A 417 -8.88 -13.91 -2.20
C ALA A 417 -9.87 -12.83 -2.67
N ALA A 418 -9.46 -11.57 -2.88
CA ALA A 418 -10.32 -10.52 -3.41
C ALA A 418 -10.65 -10.74 -4.90
N VAL A 419 -9.68 -11.15 -5.72
CA VAL A 419 -9.88 -11.47 -7.14
C VAL A 419 -10.84 -12.63 -7.30
N LYS A 420 -10.62 -13.73 -6.55
CA LYS A 420 -11.52 -14.88 -6.56
C LYS A 420 -12.93 -14.52 -6.09
N ARG A 421 -13.07 -13.70 -5.04
CA ARG A 421 -14.37 -13.19 -4.56
C ARG A 421 -15.07 -12.26 -5.58
N ALA A 422 -14.34 -11.68 -6.53
CA ALA A 422 -14.88 -10.87 -7.62
C ALA A 422 -15.25 -11.67 -8.88
N GLY A 423 -14.79 -12.93 -9.01
CA GLY A 423 -15.10 -13.80 -10.15
C GLY A 423 -14.28 -13.49 -11.42
N VAL A 424 -13.11 -12.85 -11.28
CA VAL A 424 -12.19 -12.57 -12.40
C VAL A 424 -11.26 -13.77 -12.58
N GLU A 425 -11.12 -14.25 -13.83
CA GLU A 425 -10.46 -15.53 -14.14
C GLU A 425 -8.91 -15.47 -14.12
N VAL A 426 -8.31 -14.28 -14.17
CA VAL A 426 -6.86 -14.08 -14.32
C VAL A 426 -6.31 -13.08 -13.29
N PHE A 427 -5.19 -13.43 -12.64
CA PHE A 427 -4.44 -12.52 -11.77
C PHE A 427 -2.95 -12.49 -12.08
N ILE A 428 -2.46 -11.33 -12.52
CA ILE A 428 -1.04 -11.05 -12.76
C ILE A 428 -0.38 -10.53 -11.46
N TYR A 429 0.72 -11.15 -11.06
CA TYR A 429 1.43 -10.84 -9.81
C TYR A 429 2.97 -10.95 -9.93
N PRO A 430 3.75 -10.38 -8.99
CA PRO A 430 5.21 -10.41 -9.08
C PRO A 430 5.77 -11.84 -8.95
N ALA A 431 6.58 -12.27 -9.91
CA ALA A 431 7.32 -13.55 -9.84
C ALA A 431 8.27 -13.61 -8.63
N SER A 432 8.67 -12.46 -8.10
CA SER A 432 9.46 -12.32 -6.86
C SER A 432 8.72 -12.72 -5.57
N THR A 433 7.42 -13.07 -5.62
CA THR A 433 6.67 -13.52 -4.44
C THR A 433 7.33 -14.78 -3.84
N PRO A 434 7.61 -14.81 -2.51
CA PRO A 434 8.30 -15.93 -1.85
C PRO A 434 7.62 -17.28 -2.07
N PRO A 435 8.37 -18.41 -2.13
CA PRO A 435 7.79 -19.73 -2.36
C PRO A 435 6.68 -20.13 -1.38
N ALA A 436 6.80 -19.75 -0.11
CA ALA A 436 5.78 -20.02 0.91
C ALA A 436 4.47 -19.25 0.65
N GLU A 437 4.56 -17.99 0.22
CA GLU A 437 3.40 -17.20 -0.19
C GLU A 437 2.78 -17.74 -1.49
N ARG A 438 3.60 -18.21 -2.44
CA ARG A 438 3.11 -18.81 -3.69
C ARG A 438 2.23 -20.05 -3.45
N SER A 439 2.68 -20.98 -2.60
CA SER A 439 1.84 -22.15 -2.26
C SER A 439 0.55 -21.77 -1.52
N ALA A 440 0.56 -20.72 -0.70
CA ALA A 440 -0.66 -20.23 -0.04
C ALA A 440 -1.66 -19.61 -1.05
N ILE A 441 -1.18 -18.85 -2.06
CA ILE A 441 -2.09 -18.31 -3.08
C ILE A 441 -2.58 -19.36 -4.07
N GLU A 442 -1.77 -20.38 -4.38
CA GLU A 442 -2.18 -21.55 -5.18
C GLU A 442 -3.37 -22.27 -4.52
N GLU A 443 -3.36 -22.44 -3.19
CA GLU A 443 -4.48 -23.01 -2.42
C GLU A 443 -5.73 -22.11 -2.40
N ILE A 444 -5.57 -20.78 -2.22
CA ILE A 444 -6.68 -19.83 -2.25
C ILE A 444 -7.33 -19.76 -3.65
N ALA A 445 -6.52 -19.75 -4.71
CA ALA A 445 -6.97 -19.68 -6.10
C ALA A 445 -7.73 -20.93 -6.52
N GLY A 446 -7.14 -22.12 -6.34
CA GLY A 446 -7.67 -23.37 -6.87
C GLY A 446 -7.88 -23.33 -8.39
N ASP A 447 -8.77 -24.19 -8.90
CA ASP A 447 -9.05 -24.32 -10.35
C ASP A 447 -9.86 -23.13 -10.94
N GLU A 448 -10.24 -22.15 -10.12
CA GLU A 448 -11.13 -21.03 -10.50
C GLU A 448 -10.39 -19.75 -10.92
N LEU A 449 -9.08 -19.66 -10.69
CA LEU A 449 -8.29 -18.44 -10.89
C LEU A 449 -6.88 -18.75 -11.43
N GLN A 450 -6.59 -18.30 -12.65
CA GLN A 450 -5.28 -18.40 -13.25
C GLN A 450 -4.31 -17.39 -12.63
N LEU A 451 -3.35 -17.89 -11.84
CA LEU A 451 -2.24 -17.11 -11.29
C LEU A 451 -1.10 -16.98 -12.32
N VAL A 452 -0.69 -15.76 -12.61
CA VAL A 452 0.31 -15.43 -13.64
C VAL A 452 1.50 -14.66 -13.01
N PRO A 453 2.63 -15.32 -12.70
CA PRO A 453 3.82 -14.65 -12.21
C PRO A 453 4.55 -13.93 -13.34
N VAL A 454 4.95 -12.67 -13.12
CA VAL A 454 5.72 -11.85 -14.08
C VAL A 454 6.95 -11.22 -13.44
N GLU A 455 8.08 -11.18 -14.15
CA GLU A 455 9.30 -10.50 -13.71
C GLU A 455 9.34 -9.04 -14.20
N THR A 456 8.71 -8.76 -15.34
CA THR A 456 8.72 -7.46 -16.02
C THR A 456 7.34 -7.08 -16.59
N LEU A 457 7.16 -5.80 -16.93
CA LEU A 457 6.03 -5.32 -17.71
C LEU A 457 5.86 -6.09 -19.05
N ASN A 458 6.97 -6.45 -19.70
CA ASN A 458 6.94 -7.16 -20.97
C ASN A 458 6.38 -8.57 -20.83
N ASP A 459 6.61 -9.27 -19.72
CA ASP A 459 6.04 -10.61 -19.48
C ASP A 459 4.51 -10.53 -19.31
N ALA A 460 4.03 -9.48 -18.62
CA ALA A 460 2.60 -9.21 -18.48
C ALA A 460 1.96 -8.91 -19.85
N ILE A 461 2.63 -8.13 -20.70
CA ILE A 461 2.14 -7.80 -22.04
C ILE A 461 2.16 -9.02 -22.97
N GLU A 462 3.22 -9.83 -22.97
CA GLU A 462 3.32 -11.03 -23.81
C GLU A 462 2.33 -12.11 -23.38
N PHE A 463 2.00 -12.20 -22.09
CA PHE A 463 0.90 -13.03 -21.60
C PHE A 463 -0.47 -12.52 -22.08
N LEU A 464 -0.70 -11.21 -22.03
CA LEU A 464 -1.99 -10.59 -22.37
C LEU A 464 -2.27 -10.58 -23.88
N HIS A 465 -1.26 -10.24 -24.69
CA HIS A 465 -1.35 -10.18 -26.15
C HIS A 465 -0.02 -10.66 -26.78
N PRO A 466 0.13 -11.97 -27.07
CA PRO A 466 1.36 -12.56 -27.56
C PRO A 466 1.90 -11.91 -28.86
N GLY A 467 3.19 -11.55 -28.85
CA GLY A 467 3.84 -10.74 -29.90
C GLY A 467 3.84 -9.23 -29.60
N GLY A 468 3.14 -8.79 -28.55
CA GLY A 468 3.11 -7.42 -28.05
C GLY A 468 2.25 -6.44 -28.84
N VAL A 469 1.87 -5.35 -28.18
CA VAL A 469 1.09 -4.25 -28.77
C VAL A 469 1.99 -3.09 -29.20
N ARG A 470 1.48 -2.18 -30.04
CA ARG A 470 2.22 -0.98 -30.50
C ARG A 470 1.28 0.21 -30.60
N ALA A 471 1.82 1.40 -30.39
CA ALA A 471 1.11 2.63 -30.69
C ALA A 471 0.73 2.67 -32.19
N PRO A 472 -0.46 3.18 -32.56
CA PRO A 472 -0.80 3.39 -33.95
C PRO A 472 0.19 4.36 -34.60
N THR A 473 0.66 4.04 -35.80
CA THR A 473 1.34 5.01 -36.65
C THR A 473 0.36 6.11 -37.05
N ALA A 474 0.71 7.36 -36.75
CA ALA A 474 -0.05 8.57 -37.11
C ALA A 474 -0.06 8.85 -38.63
#